data_AF-A0A077FGY6-F1
#
_entry.id   AF-A0A077FGY6-F1
#
_cell.length_a   1.000
_cell.length_b   1.000
_cell.length_c   1.000
_cell.angle_alpha   90.00
_cell.angle_beta   90.00
_cell.angle_gamma   90.00
#
_symmetry.space_group_name_H-M   'P 1'
#
loop_
_entity.id
_entity.type
_entity.pdbx_description
1 polymer ?
#
loop_
_entity_poly.entity_id
_entity_poly.type
_entity_poly.pdbx_seq_one_letter_code
_entity_poly.pdbx_strand_id
1 'polypeptide(L)'
;MKKFLIVLAILISYLIAKELFDNRPFKFEKYKTYEELNTALKKEFPLDSDMREVIKVLEESGAKCEDRSQHESLPNDLKKYDVLYRCEYDSGVFTLHMLESYTIWVKGNKAYKLTNISGIRIKGIVI
;
A
#
# COMPACT_ATOMS: atom_id res chain seq x y z
N MET A 1 -22.74 -29.06 14.67
CA MET A 1 -22.14 -27.98 15.50
C MET A 1 -20.69 -28.23 15.90
N LYS A 2 -20.32 -29.35 16.55
CA LYS A 2 -18.91 -29.59 16.98
C LYS A 2 -17.86 -29.49 15.85
N LYS A 3 -18.13 -30.07 14.67
CA LYS A 3 -17.23 -29.99 13.50
C LYS A 3 -17.10 -28.57 12.93
N PHE A 4 -18.16 -27.78 13.01
CA PHE A 4 -18.17 -26.38 12.56
C PHE A 4 -17.30 -25.49 13.46
N LEU A 5 -17.39 -25.68 14.78
CA LEU A 5 -16.55 -24.96 15.75
C LEU A 5 -15.06 -25.27 15.60
N ILE A 6 -14.69 -26.51 15.25
CA ILE A 6 -13.30 -26.89 14.98
C ILE A 6 -12.76 -26.16 13.74
N VAL A 7 -13.54 -26.12 12.65
CA VAL A 7 -13.14 -25.39 11.42
C VAL A 7 -13.00 -23.89 11.69
N LEU A 8 -13.93 -23.32 12.46
CA LEU A 8 -13.87 -21.91 12.85
C LEU A 8 -12.61 -21.60 13.70
N ALA A 9 -12.30 -22.46 14.67
CA ALA A 9 -11.10 -22.32 15.50
C ALA A 9 -9.81 -22.38 14.65
N ILE A 10 -9.72 -23.30 13.70
CA ILE A 10 -8.56 -23.41 12.79
C ILE A 10 -8.41 -22.14 11.94
N LEU A 11 -9.51 -21.60 11.40
CA LEU A 11 -9.49 -20.35 10.63
C LEU A 11 -9.02 -19.15 11.46
N ILE A 12 -9.51 -19.02 12.70
CA ILE A 12 -9.09 -17.94 13.60
C ILE A 12 -7.60 -18.09 13.96
N SER A 13 -7.15 -19.30 14.31
CA SER A 13 -5.74 -19.57 14.60
C SER A 13 -4.84 -19.28 13.40
N TYR A 14 -5.29 -19.61 12.18
CA TYR A 14 -4.56 -19.29 10.95
C TYR A 14 -4.43 -17.77 10.74
N LEU A 15 -5.51 -17.01 10.94
CA LEU A 15 -5.48 -15.55 10.81
C LEU A 15 -4.55 -14.91 11.84
N ILE A 16 -4.58 -15.37 13.10
CA ILE A 16 -3.70 -14.88 14.17
C ILE A 16 -2.23 -15.18 13.85
N ALA A 17 -1.92 -16.41 13.43
CA ALA A 17 -0.56 -16.79 13.06
C ALA A 17 -0.06 -15.95 11.87
N LYS A 18 -0.90 -15.76 10.84
CA LYS A 18 -0.57 -14.94 9.68
C LYS A 18 -0.22 -13.51 10.07
N GLU A 19 -0.94 -12.91 11.01
CA GLU A 19 -0.67 -11.55 11.51
C GLU A 19 0.63 -11.48 12.34
N LEU A 20 0.87 -12.49 13.19
CA LEU A 20 2.07 -12.59 14.04
C LEU A 20 3.35 -12.79 13.23
N PHE A 21 3.28 -13.50 12.12
CA PHE A 21 4.43 -13.75 11.23
C PHE A 21 4.49 -12.80 10.03
N ASP A 22 3.64 -11.77 9.98
CA ASP A 22 3.69 -10.75 8.96
C ASP A 22 4.87 -9.80 9.21
N ASN A 23 5.97 -10.03 8.50
CA ASN A 23 7.21 -9.26 8.55
C ASN A 23 7.33 -8.21 7.44
N ARG A 24 6.22 -7.85 6.78
CA ARG A 24 6.25 -6.81 5.75
C ARG A 24 6.75 -5.48 6.34
N PRO A 25 7.65 -4.77 5.64
CA PRO A 25 8.22 -3.53 6.14
C PRO A 25 7.18 -2.41 6.24
N PHE A 26 6.15 -2.42 5.38
CA PHE A 26 5.01 -1.53 5.46
C PHE A 26 3.70 -2.32 5.49
N LYS A 27 2.85 -2.07 6.50
CA LYS A 27 1.55 -2.74 6.65
C LYS A 27 0.41 -1.79 6.32
N PHE A 28 -0.05 -1.82 5.07
CA PHE A 28 -1.11 -0.94 4.56
C PHE A 28 -2.39 -1.00 5.40
N GLU A 29 -2.76 -2.20 5.81
CA GLU A 29 -4.01 -2.49 6.53
C GLU A 29 -4.08 -1.87 7.93
N LYS A 30 -2.93 -1.48 8.49
CA LYS A 30 -2.86 -0.81 9.79
C LYS A 30 -3.51 0.58 9.76
N TYR A 31 -3.57 1.22 8.59
CA TYR A 31 -4.02 2.60 8.43
C TYR A 31 -5.44 2.64 7.87
N LYS A 32 -6.38 3.10 8.71
CA LYS A 32 -7.82 3.07 8.45
C LYS A 32 -8.34 4.35 7.81
N THR A 33 -7.64 5.46 7.95
CA THR A 33 -8.02 6.72 7.31
C THR A 33 -6.99 7.19 6.29
N TYR A 34 -7.44 8.09 5.41
CA TYR A 34 -6.55 8.78 4.49
C TYR A 34 -5.45 9.54 5.25
N GLU A 35 -5.79 10.24 6.33
CA GLU A 35 -4.83 10.99 7.15
C GLU A 35 -3.80 10.07 7.81
N GLU A 36 -4.24 8.94 8.37
CA GLU A 36 -3.35 7.95 9.01
C GLU A 36 -2.36 7.38 8.00
N LEU A 37 -2.84 6.96 6.83
CA LEU A 37 -2.01 6.39 5.77
C LEU A 37 -0.97 7.40 5.28
N ASN A 38 -1.40 8.63 4.97
CA ASN A 38 -0.49 9.66 4.47
C ASN A 38 0.52 10.11 5.53
N THR A 39 0.12 10.16 6.80
CA THR A 39 1.03 10.47 7.90
C THR A 39 2.09 9.39 8.04
N ALA A 40 1.70 8.12 7.97
CA ALA A 40 2.63 7.01 8.02
C ALA A 40 3.59 6.98 6.84
N LEU A 41 3.10 7.15 5.61
CA LEU A 41 3.93 7.21 4.41
C LEU A 41 4.97 8.32 4.49
N LYS A 42 4.58 9.53 4.92
CA LYS A 42 5.52 10.65 5.06
C LYS A 42 6.52 10.46 6.20
N LYS A 43 6.14 9.73 7.25
CA LYS A 43 7.02 9.40 8.37
C LYS A 43 8.06 8.35 7.96
N GLU A 44 7.62 7.31 7.26
CA GLU A 44 8.48 6.22 6.81
C GLU A 44 9.39 6.65 5.66
N PHE A 45 8.86 7.49 4.76
CA PHE A 45 9.54 7.95 3.56
C PHE A 45 9.62 9.49 3.56
N PRO A 46 10.61 10.07 4.27
CA PRO A 46 10.80 11.51 4.29
C PRO A 46 11.18 12.05 2.90
N LEU A 47 10.98 13.35 2.69
CA LEU A 47 11.41 14.01 1.45
C LEU A 47 12.91 13.81 1.22
N ASP A 48 13.33 13.84 -0.05
CA ASP A 48 14.69 13.58 -0.51
C ASP A 48 15.20 12.13 -0.30
N SER A 49 14.34 11.22 0.17
CA SER A 49 14.60 9.77 0.12
C SER A 49 14.81 9.31 -1.32
N ASP A 50 15.61 8.26 -1.51
CA ASP A 50 15.76 7.62 -2.82
C ASP A 50 14.46 6.89 -3.17
N MET A 51 13.81 7.31 -4.25
CA MET A 51 12.54 6.73 -4.69
C MET A 51 12.66 5.23 -4.98
N ARG A 52 13.83 4.75 -5.42
CA ARG A 52 14.03 3.32 -5.74
C ARG A 52 13.94 2.46 -4.48
N GLU A 53 14.44 2.97 -3.35
CA GLU A 53 14.29 2.29 -2.07
C GLU A 53 12.85 2.34 -1.57
N VAL A 54 12.17 3.48 -1.73
CA VAL A 54 10.74 3.60 -1.40
C VAL A 54 9.91 2.58 -2.18
N ILE A 55 10.10 2.51 -3.51
CA ILE A 55 9.41 1.56 -4.39
C ILE A 55 9.70 0.13 -3.94
N LYS A 56 10.98 -0.21 -3.71
CA LYS A 56 11.39 -1.53 -3.24
C LYS A 56 10.68 -1.92 -1.94
N VAL A 57 10.62 -1.04 -0.94
CA VAL A 57 9.95 -1.31 0.34
C VAL A 57 8.44 -1.54 0.13
N LEU A 58 7.80 -0.77 -0.74
CA LEU A 58 6.38 -0.95 -1.06
C LEU A 58 6.14 -2.29 -1.78
N GLU A 59 7.01 -2.69 -2.69
CA GLU A 59 6.95 -3.98 -3.39
C GLU A 59 7.21 -5.16 -2.45
N GLU A 60 8.20 -5.07 -1.57
CA GLU A 60 8.46 -6.06 -0.52
C GLU A 60 7.30 -6.16 0.48
N SER A 61 6.49 -5.11 0.57
CA SER A 61 5.24 -5.07 1.34
C SER A 61 4.02 -5.62 0.57
N GLY A 62 4.24 -6.08 -0.67
CA GLY A 62 3.23 -6.72 -1.52
C GLY A 62 2.52 -5.77 -2.49
N ALA A 63 2.90 -4.50 -2.57
CA ALA A 63 2.36 -3.60 -3.59
C ALA A 63 2.95 -3.91 -4.98
N LYS A 64 2.23 -3.61 -6.04
CA LYS A 64 2.74 -3.62 -7.42
C LYS A 64 2.97 -2.20 -7.86
N CYS A 65 4.23 -1.85 -8.16
CA CYS A 65 4.58 -0.51 -8.58
C CYS A 65 4.78 -0.42 -10.09
N GLU A 66 4.21 0.62 -10.69
CA GLU A 66 4.31 0.90 -12.13
C GLU A 66 4.85 2.30 -12.34
N ASP A 67 5.82 2.43 -13.25
CA ASP A 67 6.31 3.73 -13.70
C ASP A 67 5.23 4.40 -14.58
N ARG A 68 4.81 5.59 -14.17
CA ARG A 68 3.81 6.41 -14.87
C ARG A 68 4.38 7.72 -15.40
N SER A 69 5.70 7.91 -15.36
CA SER A 69 6.38 9.16 -15.69
C SER A 69 6.14 9.61 -17.15
N GLN A 70 5.95 8.67 -18.07
CA GLN A 70 5.74 8.94 -19.50
C GLN A 70 4.28 8.80 -19.95
N HIS A 71 3.33 8.69 -19.02
CA HIS A 71 1.94 8.44 -19.39
C HIS A 71 1.29 9.72 -19.95
N GLU A 72 0.84 9.69 -21.21
CA GLU A 72 0.34 10.86 -21.95
C GLU A 72 -0.89 11.52 -21.30
N SER A 73 -1.66 10.74 -20.53
CA SER A 73 -2.93 11.15 -19.91
C SER A 73 -2.83 11.48 -18.41
N LEU A 74 -1.68 11.96 -17.93
CA LEU A 74 -1.57 12.36 -16.52
C LEU A 74 -2.39 13.62 -16.21
N PRO A 75 -3.12 13.64 -15.07
CA PRO A 75 -3.65 14.87 -14.48
C PRO A 75 -2.59 15.97 -14.38
N ASN A 76 -3.00 17.24 -14.60
CA ASN A 76 -2.06 18.37 -14.65
C ASN A 76 -1.28 18.58 -13.36
N ASP A 77 -1.84 18.20 -12.21
CA ASP A 77 -1.19 18.27 -10.90
C ASP A 77 -0.06 17.25 -10.73
N LEU A 78 -0.03 16.18 -11.54
CA LEU A 78 1.04 15.19 -11.57
C LEU A 78 2.13 15.54 -12.59
N LYS A 79 1.81 16.25 -13.68
CA LYS A 79 2.78 16.65 -14.72
C LYS A 79 3.96 17.49 -14.24
N LYS A 80 3.87 18.08 -13.05
CA LYS A 80 4.97 18.88 -12.45
C LYS A 80 6.11 18.03 -11.89
N TYR A 81 5.93 16.71 -11.78
CA TYR A 81 6.95 15.78 -11.29
C TYR A 81 7.62 15.08 -12.48
N ASP A 82 8.93 14.92 -12.42
CA ASP A 82 9.69 14.28 -13.49
C ASP A 82 9.58 12.75 -13.44
N VAL A 83 9.47 12.20 -12.23
CA VAL A 83 9.37 10.75 -11.99
C VAL A 83 8.12 10.46 -11.16
N LEU A 84 7.30 9.54 -11.64
CA LEU A 84 6.02 9.17 -11.04
C LEU A 84 5.88 7.66 -11.01
N TYR A 85 5.61 7.12 -9.83
CA TYR A 85 5.24 5.71 -9.65
C TYR A 85 3.86 5.62 -9.02
N ARG A 86 3.06 4.68 -9.52
CA ARG A 86 1.81 4.26 -8.90
C ARG A 86 2.01 2.86 -8.33
N CYS A 87 1.89 2.72 -7.01
CA CYS A 87 1.98 1.45 -6.31
C CYS A 87 0.60 1.04 -5.81
N GLU A 88 0.10 -0.11 -6.25
CA GLU A 88 -1.22 -0.64 -5.88
C GLU A 88 -1.07 -1.87 -5.00
N TYR A 89 -1.77 -1.87 -3.86
CA TYR A 89 -1.83 -2.98 -2.93
C TYR A 89 -3.29 -3.39 -2.72
N ASP A 90 -3.61 -4.64 -3.04
CA ASP A 90 -4.93 -5.22 -2.80
C ASP A 90 -4.87 -6.16 -1.60
N SER A 91 -5.67 -5.85 -0.58
CA SER A 91 -5.83 -6.74 0.56
C SER A 91 -6.65 -7.97 0.14
N GLY A 92 -6.07 -9.16 0.34
CA GLY A 92 -6.71 -10.42 -0.04
C GLY A 92 -7.98 -10.73 0.77
N VAL A 93 -8.81 -11.62 0.23
CA VAL A 93 -10.12 -12.05 0.80
C VAL A 93 -9.99 -12.75 2.19
N PHE A 94 -8.78 -13.07 2.63
CA PHE A 94 -8.49 -13.71 3.92
C PHE A 94 -7.62 -12.84 4.83
N THR A 95 -7.89 -11.54 4.88
CA THR A 95 -7.36 -10.60 5.87
C THR A 95 -8.52 -10.01 6.66
N LEU A 96 -8.24 -9.46 7.85
CA LEU A 96 -9.25 -8.76 8.68
C LEU A 96 -9.87 -7.53 7.98
N HIS A 97 -9.23 -7.06 6.90
CA HIS A 97 -9.57 -5.88 6.12
C HIS A 97 -9.95 -6.28 4.69
N MET A 98 -10.89 -7.23 4.54
CA MET A 98 -11.26 -7.78 3.24
C MET A 98 -11.64 -6.69 2.22
N LEU A 99 -11.14 -6.86 0.99
CA LEU A 99 -11.52 -6.09 -0.20
C LEU A 99 -11.14 -4.60 -0.16
N GLU A 100 -10.10 -4.24 0.58
CA GLU A 100 -9.55 -2.88 0.54
C GLU A 100 -8.40 -2.81 -0.45
N SER A 101 -8.40 -1.79 -1.31
CA SER A 101 -7.28 -1.49 -2.18
C SER A 101 -6.63 -0.17 -1.76
N TYR A 102 -5.32 -0.11 -1.91
CA TYR A 102 -4.50 1.03 -1.54
C TYR A 102 -3.72 1.45 -2.78
N THR A 103 -3.83 2.71 -3.16
CA THR A 103 -3.07 3.30 -4.25
C THR A 103 -2.13 4.35 -3.69
N ILE A 104 -0.83 4.11 -3.80
CA ILE A 104 0.22 5.04 -3.39
C ILE A 104 0.82 5.70 -4.62
N TRP A 105 0.93 7.02 -4.58
CA TRP A 105 1.65 7.80 -5.57
C TRP A 105 2.98 8.24 -4.98
N VAL A 106 4.07 7.79 -5.59
CA VAL A 106 5.43 8.17 -5.25
C VAL A 106 5.93 9.12 -6.34
N LYS A 107 6.25 10.36 -5.97
CA LYS A 107 6.51 11.44 -6.93
C LYS A 107 7.85 12.08 -6.62
N GLY A 108 8.67 12.29 -7.63
CA GLY A 108 9.98 12.91 -7.46
C GLY A 108 10.51 13.62 -8.68
N ASN A 109 11.79 13.98 -8.58
CA ASN A 109 12.51 14.74 -9.59
C ASN A 109 13.40 13.83 -10.46
N LYS A 110 14.07 14.42 -11.46
CA LYS A 110 15.00 13.70 -12.37
C LYS A 110 16.13 12.93 -11.67
N ALA A 111 16.48 13.31 -10.44
CA ALA A 111 17.49 12.64 -9.64
C ALA A 111 16.93 11.47 -8.81
N TYR A 112 15.67 11.06 -9.05
CA TYR A 112 14.97 10.01 -8.29
C TYR A 112 14.85 10.35 -6.80
N LYS A 113 14.78 11.63 -6.45
CA LYS A 113 14.57 12.10 -5.08
C LYS A 113 13.09 12.34 -4.81
N LEU A 114 12.61 11.76 -3.72
CA LEU A 114 11.21 11.85 -3.32
C LEU A 114 10.83 13.31 -3.03
N THR A 115 9.89 13.84 -3.78
CA THR A 115 9.35 15.20 -3.59
C THR A 115 7.96 15.18 -2.96
N ASN A 116 7.20 14.11 -3.20
CA ASN A 116 5.89 13.93 -2.60
C ASN A 116 5.51 12.45 -2.58
N ILE A 117 4.88 12.02 -1.48
CA ILE A 117 4.22 10.72 -1.39
C ILE A 117 2.81 10.91 -0.87
N SER A 118 1.86 10.19 -1.45
CA SER A 118 0.47 10.21 -1.01
C SER A 118 -0.21 8.88 -1.24
N GLY A 119 -1.09 8.47 -0.32
CA GLY A 119 -1.87 7.25 -0.42
C GLY A 119 -3.37 7.52 -0.45
N ILE A 120 -4.11 6.69 -1.17
CA ILE A 120 -5.57 6.62 -1.16
C ILE A 120 -5.94 5.20 -0.78
N ARG A 121 -6.93 5.07 0.09
CA ARG A 121 -7.57 3.80 0.44
C ARG A 121 -8.96 3.78 -0.19
N ILE A 122 -9.24 2.74 -0.95
CA ILE A 122 -10.54 2.48 -1.54
C ILE A 122 -11.09 1.23 -0.85
N LYS A 123 -12.25 1.36 -0.22
CA LYS A 123 -12.99 0.20 0.27
C LYS A 123 -13.74 -0.42 -0.91
N GLY A 124 -13.50 -1.69 -1.19
CA GLY A 124 -14.30 -2.45 -2.12
C GLY A 124 -15.75 -2.47 -1.64
N ILE A 125 -16.66 -2.05 -2.52
CA ILE A 125 -18.09 -2.24 -2.31
C ILE A 125 -18.37 -3.70 -2.66
N VAL A 126 -18.83 -4.48 -1.68
CA VAL A 126 -19.47 -5.77 -1.94
C VAL A 126 -20.79 -5.45 -2.66
N ILE A 127 -20.85 -5.73 -3.97
CA ILE A 127 -22.10 -5.76 -4.73
C ILE A 127 -22.70 -7.16 -4.58
#